data_AF-A0A7W1DTP2-F1
#
_entry.id   AF-A0A7W1DTP2-F1
#
_cell.length_a   1.000
_cell.length_b   1.000
_cell.length_c   1.000
_cell.angle_alpha   90.00
_cell.angle_beta   90.00
_cell.angle_gamma   90.00
#
_symmetry.space_group_name_H-M   'P 1'
#
loop_
_entity.id
_entity.type
_entity.pdbx_description
1 polymer ?
#
loop_
_entity_poly.entity_id
_entity_poly.type
_entity_poly.pdbx_seq_one_letter_code
_entity_poly.pdbx_strand_id
1 'polypeptide(L)'
;ADPAPDPPASTSAPRLVVFGASADHATNVTGYLFEVFAAGADPWTATPVAASNLGKPSPDSNNEITVDRAAFFSELAGGDYVATVTAVGPNGLTRSGGVSVSFER
;
A
#
# COMPACT_ATOMS: atom_id res chain seq x y z
N ALA A 1 31.21 19.83 -17.48
CA ALA A 1 30.14 20.44 -16.70
C ALA A 1 29.36 19.29 -16.08
N ASP A 2 29.41 19.19 -14.77
CA ASP A 2 28.65 18.26 -13.95
C ASP A 2 27.15 18.63 -14.04
N PRO A 3 26.22 17.71 -14.33
CA PRO A 3 24.81 18.00 -14.13
C PRO A 3 24.58 18.08 -12.62
N ALA A 4 24.06 19.23 -12.16
CA ALA A 4 23.70 19.43 -10.76
C ALA A 4 22.87 18.24 -10.25
N PRO A 5 23.14 17.71 -9.03
CA PRO A 5 22.24 16.74 -8.43
C PRO A 5 20.85 17.39 -8.34
N ASP A 6 19.85 16.72 -8.91
CA ASP A 6 18.44 17.10 -8.76
C ASP A 6 18.13 17.45 -7.30
N PRO A 7 17.30 18.46 -7.02
CA PRO A 7 16.81 18.67 -5.65
C PRO A 7 16.19 17.36 -5.16
N PRO A 8 16.42 16.93 -3.90
CA PRO A 8 15.72 15.77 -3.39
C PRO A 8 14.22 16.06 -3.56
N ALA A 9 13.54 15.23 -4.33
CA ALA A 9 12.08 15.28 -4.39
C ALA A 9 11.61 15.34 -2.95
N SER A 10 10.82 16.36 -2.59
CA SER A 10 10.24 16.42 -1.24
C SER A 10 9.25 15.26 -1.14
N THR A 11 9.74 14.11 -0.68
CA THR A 11 8.94 12.90 -0.45
C THR A 11 8.10 13.18 0.79
N SER A 12 7.01 13.92 0.58
CA SER A 12 5.97 14.09 1.58
C SER A 12 5.59 12.70 2.07
N ALA A 13 5.79 12.44 3.37
CA ALA A 13 5.57 11.15 3.99
C ALA A 13 4.26 10.52 3.46
N PRO A 14 4.31 9.27 2.94
CA PRO A 14 3.13 8.63 2.41
C PRO A 14 2.07 8.55 3.51
N ARG A 15 0.93 9.22 3.28
CA ARG A 15 -0.24 9.17 4.18
C ARG A 15 -1.39 8.41 3.57
N LEU A 16 -1.45 8.43 2.25
CA LEU A 16 -2.53 7.87 1.46
C LEU A 16 -2.06 6.56 0.85
N VAL A 17 -2.82 5.50 1.07
CA VAL A 17 -2.69 4.26 0.32
C VAL A 17 -3.58 4.41 -0.90
N VAL A 18 -2.97 4.49 -2.09
CA VAL A 18 -3.68 4.53 -3.37
C VAL A 18 -3.42 3.23 -4.12
N PHE A 19 -4.48 2.57 -4.56
CA PHE A 19 -4.37 1.33 -5.33
C PHE A 19 -5.58 1.16 -6.24
N GLY A 20 -5.39 0.48 -7.38
CA GLY A 20 -6.49 0.09 -8.25
C GLY A 20 -7.40 -0.92 -7.56
N ALA A 21 -8.70 -0.66 -7.56
CA ALA A 21 -9.70 -1.62 -7.09
C ALA A 21 -9.64 -2.89 -7.95
N SER A 22 -9.80 -4.05 -7.31
CA SER A 22 -9.96 -5.32 -8.04
C SER A 22 -11.16 -5.25 -9.00
N ALA A 23 -11.09 -5.96 -10.12
CA ALA A 23 -12.19 -6.05 -11.08
C ALA A 23 -13.50 -6.52 -10.43
N ASP A 24 -13.42 -7.41 -9.44
CA ASP A 24 -14.57 -7.90 -8.68
C ASP A 24 -14.92 -7.07 -7.43
N HIS A 25 -14.44 -5.82 -7.33
CA HIS A 25 -14.66 -4.96 -6.17
C HIS A 25 -16.14 -4.87 -5.76
N ALA A 26 -17.03 -4.69 -6.75
CA ALA A 26 -18.45 -4.50 -6.51
C ALA A 26 -19.13 -5.78 -5.98
N THR A 27 -18.75 -6.95 -6.49
CA THR A 27 -19.50 -8.20 -6.34
C THR A 27 -18.88 -9.18 -5.34
N ASN A 28 -17.56 -9.33 -5.36
CA ASN A 28 -16.87 -10.36 -4.58
C ASN A 28 -15.91 -9.79 -3.53
N VAL A 29 -15.53 -8.52 -3.57
CA VAL A 29 -14.67 -7.97 -2.51
C VAL A 29 -15.52 -7.50 -1.33
N THR A 30 -15.23 -8.01 -0.14
CA THR A 30 -15.81 -7.59 1.14
C THR A 30 -14.92 -6.60 1.89
N GLY A 31 -13.61 -6.56 1.59
CA GLY A 31 -12.70 -5.55 2.09
C GLY A 31 -11.28 -5.70 1.52
N TYR A 32 -10.39 -4.81 1.94
CA TYR A 32 -8.99 -4.80 1.58
C TYR A 32 -8.14 -4.81 2.84
N LEU A 33 -7.08 -5.60 2.81
CA LEU A 33 -6.05 -5.63 3.83
C LEU A 33 -4.78 -5.04 3.24
N PHE A 34 -4.31 -3.95 3.83
CA PHE A 34 -3.00 -3.40 3.52
C PHE A 34 -1.95 -4.13 4.35
N GLU A 35 -0.93 -4.65 3.70
CA GLU A 35 0.14 -5.40 4.34
C GLU A 35 1.48 -4.79 3.93
N VAL A 36 2.34 -4.54 4.90
CA VAL A 36 3.68 -3.99 4.71
C VAL A 36 4.68 -5.05 5.13
N PHE A 37 5.68 -5.27 4.28
CA PHE A 37 6.77 -6.23 4.46
C PHE A 37 8.10 -5.47 4.47
N ALA A 38 9.13 -6.06 5.07
CA ALA A 38 10.47 -5.48 5.02
C ALA A 38 10.96 -5.37 3.57
N ALA A 39 11.81 -4.38 3.27
CA ALA A 39 12.44 -4.26 1.96
C ALA A 39 13.15 -5.57 1.56
N GLY A 40 12.90 -6.03 0.34
CA GLY A 40 13.46 -7.27 -0.20
C GLY A 40 12.83 -8.56 0.32
N ALA A 41 11.85 -8.50 1.22
CA ALA A 41 11.10 -9.67 1.65
C ALA A 41 10.03 -10.04 0.61
N ASP A 42 9.85 -11.34 0.38
CA ASP A 42 8.80 -11.86 -0.50
C ASP A 42 7.43 -11.73 0.16
N PRO A 43 6.51 -10.89 -0.34
CA PRO A 43 5.22 -10.68 0.32
C PRO A 43 4.40 -11.99 0.42
N TRP A 44 4.59 -12.93 -0.50
CA TRP A 44 3.86 -14.21 -0.57
C TRP A 44 4.22 -15.22 0.52
N THR A 45 5.43 -15.13 1.08
CA THR A 45 5.96 -16.11 2.04
C THR A 45 6.45 -15.46 3.33
N ALA A 46 6.84 -14.20 3.28
CA ALA A 46 7.24 -13.44 4.44
C ALA A 46 6.04 -13.09 5.32
N THR A 47 6.31 -12.82 6.58
CA THR A 47 5.33 -12.27 7.52
C THR A 47 5.30 -10.75 7.34
N PRO A 48 4.13 -10.11 7.23
CA PRO A 48 4.06 -8.66 7.20
C PRO A 48 4.57 -8.08 8.52
N VAL A 49 5.41 -7.05 8.43
CA VAL A 49 5.88 -6.29 9.60
C VAL A 49 4.76 -5.47 10.22
N ALA A 50 3.80 -5.05 9.39
CA ALA A 50 2.61 -4.35 9.81
C ALA A 50 1.47 -4.62 8.82
N ALA A 51 0.25 -4.69 9.34
CA ALA A 51 -0.95 -4.86 8.52
C ALA A 51 -2.06 -3.92 9.01
N SER A 52 -2.87 -3.46 8.08
CA SER A 52 -3.93 -2.48 8.31
C SER A 52 -5.17 -2.88 7.51
N ASN A 53 -6.26 -3.21 8.20
CA ASN A 53 -7.52 -3.48 7.51
C ASN A 53 -8.11 -2.18 6.98
N LEU A 54 -8.15 -2.03 5.66
CA LEU A 54 -8.68 -0.88 4.94
C LEU A 54 -10.21 -0.87 4.86
N GLY A 55 -10.86 -2.01 5.11
CA GLY A 55 -12.30 -2.18 4.89
C GLY A 55 -12.64 -2.18 3.40
N LYS A 56 -13.85 -1.77 3.04
CA LYS A 56 -14.31 -1.64 1.64
C LYS A 56 -14.56 -0.17 1.29
N PRO A 57 -13.50 0.65 1.12
CA PRO A 57 -13.64 2.00 0.60
C PRO A 57 -14.21 1.97 -0.81
N SER A 58 -15.02 2.97 -1.15
CA SER A 58 -15.56 3.13 -2.51
C SER A 58 -14.47 3.62 -3.45
N PRO A 59 -14.27 2.98 -4.60
CA PRO A 59 -13.36 3.48 -5.61
C PRO A 59 -13.87 4.80 -6.19
N ASP A 60 -12.93 5.66 -6.58
CA ASP A 60 -13.19 6.88 -7.32
C ASP A 60 -13.47 6.60 -8.81
N SER A 61 -13.72 7.66 -9.59
CA SER A 61 -14.09 7.54 -11.01
C SER A 61 -13.03 6.86 -11.88
N ASN A 62 -11.78 6.76 -11.42
CA ASN A 62 -10.71 6.05 -12.11
C ASN A 62 -10.59 4.57 -11.68
N ASN A 63 -11.50 4.08 -10.83
CA ASN A 63 -11.40 2.78 -10.16
C ASN A 63 -10.18 2.69 -9.23
N GLU A 64 -9.68 3.83 -8.73
CA GLU A 64 -8.68 3.84 -7.68
C GLU A 64 -9.36 3.92 -6.31
N ILE A 65 -8.70 3.36 -5.31
CA ILE A 65 -9.12 3.42 -3.93
C ILE A 65 -8.05 4.21 -3.19
N THR A 66 -8.47 5.30 -2.55
CA THR A 66 -7.62 6.12 -1.72
C THR A 66 -8.05 5.99 -0.26
N VAL A 67 -7.14 5.54 0.60
CA VAL A 67 -7.38 5.42 2.05
C VAL A 67 -6.32 6.19 2.81
N ASP A 68 -6.75 7.11 3.67
CA ASP A 68 -5.85 7.75 4.62
C ASP A 68 -5.45 6.77 5.74
N ARG A 69 -4.15 6.56 5.86
CA ARG A 69 -3.50 5.73 6.87
C ARG A 69 -2.39 6.50 7.56
N ALA A 70 -2.53 7.83 7.69
CA ALA A 70 -1.51 8.68 8.28
C ALA A 70 -1.09 8.22 9.68
N ALA A 71 -2.03 7.76 10.51
CA ALA A 71 -1.75 7.22 11.84
C ALA A 71 -0.90 5.93 11.78
N PHE A 72 -1.27 4.99 10.91
CA PHE A 72 -0.54 3.74 10.71
C PHE A 72 0.89 3.99 10.21
N PHE A 73 1.06 4.90 9.25
CA PHE A 73 2.38 5.27 8.76
C PHE A 73 3.20 6.02 9.82
N SER A 74 2.55 6.79 10.69
CA SER A 74 3.22 7.45 11.82
C SER A 74 3.71 6.46 12.88
N GLU A 75 3.06 5.29 13.01
CA GLU A 75 3.50 4.20 13.87
C GLU A 75 4.66 3.39 13.26
N LEU A 76 4.76 3.34 11.92
CA LEU A 76 5.89 2.69 11.25
C LEU A 76 7.21 3.45 11.51
N ALA A 77 8.30 2.68 11.55
CA ALA A 77 9.63 3.26 11.51
C ALA A 77 9.92 3.79 10.10
N GLY A 78 10.74 4.84 10.02
CA GLY A 78 11.28 5.29 8.75
C GLY A 78 12.19 4.21 8.17
N GLY A 79 12.10 3.97 6.86
CA GLY A 79 12.82 2.92 6.17
C GLY A 79 12.14 2.49 4.87
N ASP A 80 12.77 1.54 4.19
CA ASP A 80 12.25 0.94 2.95
C ASP A 80 11.41 -0.30 3.26
N TYR A 81 10.27 -0.40 2.58
CA TYR A 81 9.31 -1.49 2.75
C TYR A 81 8.68 -1.90 1.43
N VAL A 82 8.11 -3.09 1.40
CA VAL A 82 7.26 -3.56 0.31
C VAL A 82 5.83 -3.56 0.79
N ALA A 83 5.00 -2.71 0.22
CA ALA A 83 3.58 -2.64 0.50
C ALA A 83 2.79 -3.50 -0.50
N THR A 84 1.77 -4.20 -0.02
CA THR A 84 0.80 -4.92 -0.85
C THR A 84 -0.60 -4.68 -0.35
N VAL A 85 -1.56 -4.85 -1.24
CA VAL A 85 -2.98 -4.81 -0.90
C VAL A 85 -3.59 -6.17 -1.24
N THR A 86 -4.17 -6.80 -0.24
CA THR A 86 -4.91 -8.05 -0.39
C THR A 86 -6.41 -7.75 -0.39
N ALA A 87 -7.05 -7.96 -1.53
CA ALA A 87 -8.50 -7.98 -1.66
C ALA A 87 -9.05 -9.23 -0.97
N VAL A 88 -9.90 -9.02 0.03
CA VAL A 88 -10.59 -10.05 0.80
C VAL A 88 -12.00 -10.18 0.26
N GLY A 89 -12.39 -11.40 -0.12
CA GLY A 89 -13.73 -11.73 -0.59
C GLY A 89 -14.25 -13.04 0.02
N PRO A 90 -15.55 -13.36 -0.16
CA PRO A 90 -16.11 -14.61 0.34
C PRO A 90 -15.58 -15.82 -0.44
N ASN A 91 -15.07 -15.62 -1.66
CA ASN A 91 -14.54 -16.65 -2.54
C ASN A 91 -13.01 -16.84 -2.44
N GLY A 92 -12.32 -16.00 -1.65
CA GLY A 92 -10.87 -16.08 -1.49
C GLY A 92 -10.20 -14.73 -1.28
N LEU A 93 -8.87 -14.73 -1.40
CA LEU A 93 -7.99 -13.58 -1.23
C LEU A 93 -7.22 -13.35 -2.53
N THR A 94 -7.15 -12.10 -3.00
CA THR A 94 -6.35 -11.73 -4.17
C THR A 94 -5.41 -10.60 -3.78
N ARG A 95 -4.10 -10.84 -3.85
CA ARG A 95 -3.09 -9.83 -3.49
C ARG A 95 -2.56 -9.11 -4.73
N SER A 96 -2.31 -7.81 -4.58
CA SER A 96 -1.68 -6.96 -5.58
C SER A 96 -0.20 -7.31 -5.76
N GLY A 97 0.43 -6.78 -6.83
CA GLY A 97 1.88 -6.72 -6.91
C GLY A 97 2.46 -5.94 -5.72
N GLY A 98 3.65 -6.34 -5.26
CA GLY A 98 4.40 -5.61 -4.25
C GLY A 98 4.92 -4.29 -4.77
N VAL A 99 4.65 -3.21 -4.04
CA VAL A 99 5.10 -1.86 -4.35
C VAL A 99 6.15 -1.46 -3.32
N SER A 100 7.34 -1.08 -3.78
CA SER A 100 8.39 -0.51 -2.93
C SER A 100 7.98 0.88 -2.47
N VAL A 101 7.95 1.09 -1.15
CA VAL A 101 7.63 2.37 -0.52
C VAL A 101 8.73 2.71 0.49
N SER A 102 9.14 3.97 0.52
CA SER A 102 10.14 4.51 1.44
C SER A 102 9.49 5.54 2.35
N PHE A 103 9.72 5.43 3.66
CA PHE A 103 9.24 6.37 4.66
C PHE A 103 10.40 7.18 5.23
N GLU A 104 10.34 8.49 5.06
CA GLU A 104 11.24 9.44 5.69
C GLU A 104 10.54 9.97 6.96
N ARG A 105 11.19 9.84 8.12
CA ARG A 105 10.65 10.28 9.43
C ARG A 105 10.90 11.76 9.66
#